data_AF-A0A9P9ML03-F1
#
_entry.id   AF-A0A9P9ML03-F1
#
_cell.length_a   1.000
_cell.length_b   1.000
_cell.length_c   1.000
_cell.angle_alpha   90.00
_cell.angle_beta   90.00
_cell.angle_gamma   90.00
#
_symmetry.space_group_name_H-M   'P 1'
#
loop_
_entity.id
_entity.type
_entity.pdbx_description
1 polymer ?
#
loop_
_entity_poly.entity_id
_entity_poly.type
_entity_poly.pdbx_seq_one_letter_code
_entity_poly.pdbx_strand_id
1 'polypeptide(L)'
;MNPYDIHPWYPQGIRSFVAAGANHYIATIDETTVLKFPIIPHEEQTELPAEVQRFRSSVRAAAVRGLEVEEQILRKLGKHHRIIQFKGRHKDGLLLEYLPNGSIERYLQSNAPYTTIV
;
A
#
# COMPACT_ATOMS: atom_id res chain seq x y z
N MET A 1 13.56 -19.50 10.51
CA MET A 1 12.71 -18.44 9.93
C MET A 1 11.31 -19.02 9.81
N ASN A 2 10.27 -18.31 10.28
CA ASN A 2 8.91 -18.83 10.17
C ASN A 2 8.46 -18.61 8.71
N PRO A 3 8.00 -19.65 7.98
CA PRO A 3 7.66 -19.51 6.56
C PRO A 3 6.45 -18.58 6.31
N TYR A 4 5.70 -18.24 7.37
CA TYR A 4 4.63 -17.25 7.33
C TYR A 4 5.12 -15.81 7.54
N ASP A 5 6.40 -15.59 7.84
CA ASP A 5 6.97 -14.25 7.97
C ASP A 5 6.91 -13.53 6.61
N ILE A 6 6.46 -12.28 6.63
CA ILE A 6 6.41 -11.41 5.45
C ILE A 6 7.48 -10.34 5.61
N HIS A 7 8.46 -10.37 4.72
CA HIS A 7 9.50 -9.36 4.65
C HIS A 7 9.14 -8.26 3.66
N PRO A 8 9.43 -6.98 3.97
CA PRO A 8 9.26 -5.90 3.02
C PRO A 8 10.06 -6.18 1.74
N TRP A 9 9.45 -5.87 0.61
CA TRP A 9 10.08 -5.91 -0.71
C TRP A 9 10.01 -4.54 -1.36
N TYR A 10 10.89 -4.31 -2.32
CA TYR A 10 11.19 -2.98 -2.85
C TYR A 10 10.90 -2.94 -4.35
N PRO A 11 9.66 -2.58 -4.76
CA PRO A 11 9.35 -2.29 -6.15
C PRO A 11 10.31 -1.25 -6.73
N GLN A 12 10.45 -1.25 -8.06
CA GLN A 12 11.31 -0.29 -8.73
C GLN A 12 10.86 1.16 -8.45
N GLY A 13 11.81 2.01 -8.07
CA GLY A 13 11.60 3.44 -7.93
C GLY A 13 11.11 3.91 -6.56
N ILE A 14 10.83 3.01 -5.60
CA ILE A 14 10.46 3.45 -4.25
C ILE A 14 11.65 4.09 -3.52
N ARG A 15 11.39 5.16 -2.76
CA ARG A 15 12.39 5.89 -1.96
C ARG A 15 12.27 5.58 -0.47
N SER A 16 11.06 5.65 0.09
CA SER A 16 10.83 5.40 1.51
C SER A 16 9.43 4.84 1.79
N PHE A 17 9.31 3.92 2.75
CA PHE A 17 8.01 3.45 3.23
C PHE A 17 7.30 4.54 4.03
N VAL A 18 6.00 4.71 3.77
CA VAL A 18 5.11 5.65 4.46
C VAL A 18 4.23 4.90 5.46
N ALA A 19 3.67 3.78 5.04
CA ALA A 19 2.76 2.98 5.85
C ALA A 19 2.72 1.52 5.40
N ALA A 20 2.28 0.64 6.31
CA ALA A 20 1.91 -0.73 6.02
C ALA A 20 0.46 -0.93 6.47
N GLY A 21 -0.39 -1.35 5.54
CA GLY A 21 -1.72 -1.85 5.82
C GLY A 21 -1.74 -3.37 5.90
N ALA A 22 -2.93 -3.95 6.10
CA ALA A 22 -3.09 -5.39 6.22
C ALA A 22 -2.62 -6.17 4.97
N ASN A 23 -2.81 -5.60 3.78
CA ASN A 23 -2.54 -6.27 2.50
C ASN A 23 -1.62 -5.48 1.56
N HIS A 24 -1.31 -4.22 1.90
CA HIS A 24 -0.52 -3.33 1.04
C HIS A 24 0.51 -2.54 1.81
N TYR A 25 1.65 -2.30 1.19
CA TYR A 25 2.56 -1.24 1.56
C TYR A 25 2.23 0.05 0.80
N ILE A 26 2.61 1.18 1.39
CA ILE A 26 2.61 2.50 0.75
C ILE A 26 4.03 3.05 0.87
N ALA A 27 4.64 3.41 -0.26
CA ALA A 27 5.97 4.00 -0.29
C ALA A 27 6.03 5.19 -1.26
N THR A 28 6.88 6.17 -0.98
CA THR A 28 7.11 7.31 -1.88
C THR A 28 7.87 6.87 -3.14
N ILE A 29 7.52 7.47 -4.28
CA ILE A 29 8.29 7.38 -5.54
C ILE A 29 9.04 8.70 -5.79
N ASP A 30 8.37 9.81 -5.48
CA ASP A 30 8.86 11.18 -5.55
C ASP A 30 8.13 12.05 -4.52
N GLU A 31 8.42 13.35 -4.49
CA GLU A 31 7.87 14.31 -3.51
C GLU A 31 6.34 14.52 -3.61
N THR A 32 5.70 13.99 -4.65
CA THR A 32 4.29 14.18 -4.95
C THR A 32 3.52 12.88 -5.17
N THR A 33 4.21 11.73 -5.15
CA THR A 33 3.63 10.44 -5.57
C THR A 33 4.01 9.33 -4.60
N VAL A 34 3.02 8.54 -4.19
CA VAL A 34 3.22 7.26 -3.52
C VAL A 34 2.80 6.10 -4.41
N LEU A 35 3.46 4.97 -4.25
CA LEU A 35 3.06 3.67 -4.75
C LEU A 35 2.36 2.90 -3.63
N LYS A 36 1.13 2.46 -3.89
CA LYS A 36 0.42 1.45 -3.08
C LYS A 36 0.56 0.09 -3.77
N PHE A 37 1.13 -0.90 -3.08
CA PHE A 37 1.48 -2.20 -3.67
C PHE A 37 1.28 -3.35 -2.68
N PRO A 38 1.03 -4.59 -3.15
CA PRO A 38 0.78 -5.74 -2.26
C PRO A 38 1.95 -6.03 -1.31
N ILE A 39 1.69 -6.52 -0.10
CA ILE A 39 2.77 -6.94 0.83
C ILE A 39 3.53 -8.17 0.36
N ILE A 40 2.90 -9.02 -0.46
CA ILE A 40 3.49 -10.20 -1.07
C ILE A 40 3.99 -9.85 -2.49
N PRO A 41 5.27 -10.07 -2.85
CA PRO A 41 5.81 -9.79 -4.19
C PRO A 41 5.23 -10.73 -5.29
N HIS A 42 5.44 -10.38 -6.56
CA HIS A 42 4.97 -11.21 -7.70
C HIS A 42 5.74 -12.52 -7.85
N GLU A 43 7.06 -12.44 -7.69
CA GLU A 43 7.95 -13.59 -7.78
C GLU A 43 8.25 -14.07 -6.36
N GLU A 44 7.63 -15.19 -5.98
CA GLU A 44 7.94 -15.83 -4.70
C GLU A 44 8.98 -16.92 -4.86
N GLN A 45 9.93 -16.92 -3.93
CA GLN A 45 11.05 -17.86 -3.86
C GLN A 45 10.52 -19.29 -3.86
N THR A 46 11.05 -20.11 -4.79
CA THR A 46 10.58 -21.46 -5.12
C THR A 46 10.76 -22.50 -4.00
N GLU A 47 11.22 -22.11 -2.82
CA GLU A 47 11.66 -23.01 -1.74
C GLU A 47 10.68 -23.12 -0.56
N LEU A 48 9.54 -22.42 -0.58
CA LEU A 48 8.56 -22.50 0.51
C LEU A 48 7.70 -23.78 0.45
N PRO A 49 7.20 -24.32 1.57
CA PRO A 49 6.23 -25.42 1.56
C PRO A 49 4.97 -25.08 0.74
N ALA A 50 4.37 -26.05 0.07
CA ALA A 50 3.24 -25.84 -0.84
C ALA A 50 2.03 -25.16 -0.18
N GLU A 51 1.76 -25.45 1.10
CA GLU A 51 0.70 -24.77 1.87
C GLU A 51 0.97 -23.28 2.03
N VAL A 52 2.20 -22.93 2.37
CA VAL A 52 2.65 -21.55 2.54
C VAL A 52 2.57 -20.80 1.21
N GLN A 53 3.01 -21.42 0.11
CA GLN A 53 2.87 -20.84 -1.23
C GLN A 53 1.41 -20.55 -1.59
N ARG A 54 0.49 -21.46 -1.29
CA ARG A 54 -0.96 -21.27 -1.53
C ARG A 54 -1.52 -20.12 -0.69
N PHE A 55 -1.17 -20.06 0.60
CA PHE A 55 -1.59 -18.97 1.48
C PHE A 55 -1.12 -17.62 0.94
N ARG A 56 0.16 -17.49 0.62
CA ARG A 56 0.77 -16.25 0.14
C ARG A 56 0.22 -15.83 -1.23
N SER A 57 0.01 -16.79 -2.13
CA SER A 57 -0.66 -16.58 -3.41
C SER A 57 -2.09 -16.05 -3.24
N SER A 58 -2.85 -16.62 -2.28
CA SER A 58 -4.21 -16.17 -1.96
C SER A 58 -4.23 -14.73 -1.43
N VAL A 59 -3.35 -14.42 -0.48
CA VAL A 59 -3.20 -13.06 0.09
C VAL A 59 -2.86 -12.06 -1.01
N ARG A 60 -1.89 -12.39 -1.87
CA ARG A 60 -1.52 -11.53 -3.00
C ARG A 60 -2.70 -11.32 -3.95
N ALA A 61 -3.39 -12.40 -4.34
CA ALA A 61 -4.53 -12.31 -5.26
C ALA A 61 -5.63 -11.40 -4.70
N ALA A 62 -5.91 -11.48 -3.39
CA ALA A 62 -6.84 -10.56 -2.73
C ALA A 62 -6.35 -9.11 -2.75
N ALA A 63 -5.06 -8.88 -2.47
CA ALA A 63 -4.46 -7.54 -2.51
C ALA A 63 -4.53 -6.91 -3.92
N VAL A 64 -4.23 -7.69 -4.97
CA VAL A 64 -4.30 -7.23 -6.36
C VAL A 64 -5.74 -6.90 -6.77
N ARG A 65 -6.71 -7.76 -6.45
CA ARG A 65 -8.14 -7.46 -6.69
C ARG A 65 -8.58 -6.17 -5.99
N GLY A 66 -8.10 -5.94 -4.77
CA GLY A 66 -8.38 -4.70 -4.04
C GLY A 66 -7.89 -3.45 -4.79
N LEU A 67 -6.68 -3.50 -5.36
CA LEU A 67 -6.14 -2.39 -6.17
C LEU A 67 -6.96 -2.18 -7.46
N GLU A 68 -7.40 -3.25 -8.12
CA GLU A 68 -8.22 -3.12 -9.33
C GLU A 68 -9.55 -2.42 -9.05
N VAL A 69 -10.20 -2.77 -7.92
CA VAL A 69 -11.43 -2.11 -7.48
C VAL A 69 -11.17 -0.65 -7.10
N GLU A 70 -10.12 -0.38 -6.34
CA GLU A 70 -9.76 0.97 -5.90
C GLU A 70 -9.43 1.90 -7.08
N GLU A 71 -8.69 1.41 -8.08
CA GLU A 71 -8.44 2.12 -9.33
C GLU A 71 -9.76 2.49 -10.02
N GLN A 72 -10.69 1.52 -10.14
CA GLN A 72 -11.97 1.77 -10.78
C GLN A 72 -12.74 2.87 -10.05
N ILE A 73 -12.82 2.80 -8.72
CA ILE A 73 -13.50 3.80 -7.89
C ILE A 73 -12.86 5.18 -8.10
N LEU A 74 -11.54 5.31 -7.94
CA LEU A 74 -10.85 6.59 -8.06
C LEU A 74 -10.97 7.18 -9.47
N ARG A 75 -10.93 6.35 -10.52
CA ARG A 75 -11.16 6.82 -11.89
C ARG A 75 -12.57 7.39 -12.10
N LYS A 76 -13.59 6.79 -11.47
CA LYS A 76 -14.98 7.30 -11.57
C LYS A 76 -15.18 8.56 -10.75
N LEU A 77 -14.57 8.66 -9.57
CA LEU A 77 -14.63 9.86 -8.73
C LEU A 77 -13.93 11.06 -9.36
N GLY A 78 -12.87 10.82 -10.14
CA GLY A 78 -12.10 11.88 -10.81
C GLY A 78 -11.29 12.73 -9.83
N LYS A 79 -10.88 13.91 -10.27
CA LYS A 79 -10.08 14.84 -9.45
C LYS A 79 -10.99 15.66 -8.53
N HIS A 80 -10.72 15.61 -7.23
CA HIS A 80 -11.45 16.40 -6.23
C HIS A 80 -10.54 16.77 -5.07
N HIS A 81 -10.64 17.98 -4.52
CA HIS A 81 -9.70 18.51 -3.51
C HIS A 81 -9.73 17.79 -2.14
N ARG A 82 -10.76 16.98 -1.88
CA ARG A 82 -10.91 16.18 -0.65
C ARG A 82 -10.73 14.67 -0.87
N ILE A 83 -10.36 14.25 -2.07
CA ILE A 83 -10.17 12.84 -2.40
C ILE A 83 -8.75 12.71 -2.96
N ILE A 84 -8.00 11.73 -2.45
CA ILE A 84 -6.65 11.46 -2.93
C ILE A 84 -6.64 11.24 -4.45
N GLN A 85 -5.78 11.95 -5.17
CA GLN A 85 -5.75 11.84 -6.62
C GLN A 85 -5.10 10.53 -7.08
N PHE A 86 -5.77 9.79 -7.98
CA PHE A 86 -5.16 8.72 -8.75
C PHE A 86 -4.25 9.30 -9.85
N LYS A 87 -2.98 8.87 -9.87
CA LYS A 87 -1.97 9.37 -10.81
C LYS A 87 -1.64 8.41 -11.94
N GLY A 88 -1.84 7.10 -11.73
CA GLY A 88 -1.59 6.11 -12.77
C GLY A 88 -1.35 4.70 -12.25
N ARG A 89 -1.03 3.80 -13.17
CA ARG A 89 -0.63 2.43 -12.86
C ARG A 89 0.88 2.32 -12.76
N HIS A 90 1.32 1.42 -11.88
CA HIS A 90 2.67 0.90 -11.83
C HIS A 90 2.62 -0.61 -12.06
N LYS A 91 3.71 -1.22 -12.54
CA LYS A 91 3.78 -2.68 -12.75
C LYS A 91 3.45 -3.48 -11.48
N ASP A 92 3.75 -2.89 -10.32
CA ASP A 92 3.59 -3.49 -9.00
C ASP A 92 2.37 -2.97 -8.21
N GLY A 93 1.61 -1.99 -8.73
CA GLY A 93 0.49 -1.42 -7.99
C GLY A 93 -0.07 -0.11 -8.54
N LEU A 94 -0.54 0.77 -7.64
CA LEU A 94 -1.19 2.05 -7.99
C LEU A 94 -0.36 3.25 -7.55
N LEU A 95 -0.22 4.22 -8.45
CA LEU A 95 0.37 5.52 -8.16
C LEU A 95 -0.73 6.48 -7.70
N LEU A 96 -0.56 7.01 -6.49
CA LEU A 96 -1.47 7.95 -5.85
C LEU A 96 -0.72 9.23 -5.48
N GLU A 97 -1.45 10.32 -5.28
CA GLU A 97 -0.92 11.55 -4.71
C GLU A 97 -0.33 11.33 -3.32
N TYR A 98 0.84 11.89 -3.07
CA TYR A 98 1.45 11.89 -1.75
C TYR A 98 0.89 13.03 -0.88
N LEU A 99 0.40 12.68 0.30
CA LEU A 99 -0.06 13.63 1.32
C LEU A 99 0.93 13.59 2.51
N PRO A 100 1.79 14.61 2.67
CA PRO A 100 2.95 14.55 3.57
C PRO A 100 2.60 14.48 5.05
N ASN A 101 1.43 15.01 5.44
CA ASN A 101 0.96 14.99 6.83
C ASN A 101 0.44 13.60 7.27
N GLY A 102 0.35 12.64 6.34
CA GLY A 102 -0.10 11.29 6.62
C GLY A 102 -1.58 11.20 6.99
N SER A 103 -1.93 10.16 7.75
CA SER A 103 -3.28 9.93 8.26
C SER A 103 -3.70 10.98 9.30
N ILE A 104 -4.99 11.25 9.40
CA ILE A 104 -5.57 12.11 10.44
C ILE A 104 -5.18 11.63 11.85
N GLU A 105 -5.22 10.31 12.13
CA GLU A 105 -4.81 9.74 13.42
C GLU A 105 -3.39 10.18 13.81
N ARG A 106 -2.40 9.86 12.98
CA ARG A 106 -1.00 10.25 13.20
C ARG A 106 -0.83 11.76 13.35
N TYR A 107 -1.55 12.54 12.53
CA TYR A 107 -1.48 13.99 12.59
C TYR A 107 -2.01 14.52 13.92
N LEU A 108 -3.15 14.02 14.39
CA LEU A 108 -3.74 14.41 15.67
C LEU A 108 -2.88 13.96 16.85
N GLN A 109 -2.35 12.74 16.85
CA GLN A 109 -1.41 12.28 17.88
C GLN A 109 -0.18 13.19 17.98
N SER A 110 0.30 13.72 16.86
CA SER A 110 1.50 14.55 16.82
C SER A 110 1.24 16.03 17.15
N ASN A 111 0.07 16.56 16.80
CA ASN A 111 -0.23 18.00 16.87
C ASN A 111 -1.31 18.36 17.89
N ALA A 112 -2.04 17.38 18.41
CA ALA A 112 -3.07 17.54 19.44
C ALA A 112 -3.04 16.35 20.45
N PRO A 113 -1.88 16.05 21.08
CA PRO A 113 -1.70 14.86 21.91
C PRO A 113 -2.58 14.83 23.17
N TYR A 114 -3.19 15.95 23.55
CA TYR A 114 -4.04 16.09 24.73
C TYR A 114 -5.53 16.18 24.42
N THR A 115 -5.93 15.92 23.17
CA THR A 115 -7.35 15.75 22.85
C THR A 115 -7.83 14.41 23.41
N THR A 116 -8.53 14.47 24.55
CA THR A 116 -9.26 13.33 25.10
C THR A 116 -10.25 12.83 24.05
N ILE A 117 -10.05 11.62 23.55
CA ILE A 117 -11.08 10.91 22.78
C ILE A 117 -12.18 10.58 23.80
N VAL A 118 -13.30 11.29 23.72
CA VAL A 118 -14.53 11.00 24.47
C VAL A 118 -15.24 9.83 23.82
#